data_AF-A0A1J5A1H3-F1
#
_entry.id   AF-A0A1J5A1H3-F1
#
_cell.length_a   1.000
_cell.length_b   1.000
_cell.length_c   1.000
_cell.angle_alpha   90.00
_cell.angle_beta   90.00
_cell.angle_gamma   90.00
#
_symmetry.space_group_name_H-M   'P 1'
#
loop_
_entity.id
_entity.type
_entity.pdbx_description
1 polymer ?
#
loop_
_entity_poly.entity_id
_entity_poly.type
_entity_poly.pdbx_seq_one_letter_code
_entity_poly.pdbx_strand_id
1 'polypeptide(L)'
;MKRQQTNRRPVIATLAVVIAVLALCCVAAIVVLLPKMRATETTSGPTTADQRSATLTIAYSPEKTALVKDLAATFNARKLRTPDRQAMSVELVEMTPEEMVTQALSGQPAFQALTPDSSLWLDQLNRRWAQSQTQAEPGAIAPRLVGEPVRYAVTPIVIAAWADAARSLGWPDQPVGWSTLQTRAQQDPSFKWSHPSTAHASGLLATLAEFYAGAGVQRGLTAELAQDPRTAAFVSAVEKTVRYYGEGEMAVIQRAATDGPKYLDAFVVSEQLVVAFNTGAFGQPPADLIALYPSEGTLWADHPLALLETAEITANQRRTFQALREFLAEPAAQTKILNAGYRPADLNIPLDSPGSPLTAANGVNPAEPQTTLQLPTPDVVSVVQNVWALTKRKTNVFLVVDTSGSMRGEKLSNAQAALRTFLAQIPSDQERVGLVEFNSGVTNIIELDTLASNRAVLTDAIDTLEAGGNTALLDAVRTAYSRLQRQADLDRINAIVAMTDGRENASAVSLRQLTAEIQAGNQDVPVVIFCVAYGSDADYELLQSLADASGGQVRQGTTETIRDLYKILSSYF
;
A
#
# COMPACT_ATOMS: atom_id res chain seq x y z
N MET A 1 80.60 -13.66 50.36
CA MET A 1 80.50 -13.81 48.88
C MET A 1 79.02 -13.77 48.47
N LYS A 2 78.69 -12.78 47.63
CA LYS A 2 77.56 -12.64 46.68
C LYS A 2 76.11 -12.93 47.15
N ARG A 3 75.40 -11.86 47.50
CA ARG A 3 73.93 -11.73 47.36
C ARG A 3 73.58 -11.72 45.87
N GLN A 4 72.77 -12.68 45.40
CA GLN A 4 72.15 -12.66 44.07
C GLN A 4 70.96 -11.68 44.07
N GLN A 5 71.11 -10.57 43.37
CA GLN A 5 70.02 -9.69 42.95
C GLN A 5 69.20 -10.42 41.88
N THR A 6 67.95 -10.76 42.20
CA THR A 6 66.99 -11.26 41.22
C THR A 6 66.51 -10.11 40.32
N ASN A 7 66.73 -10.29 39.03
CA ASN A 7 66.52 -9.33 37.96
C ASN A 7 65.01 -9.09 37.74
N ARG A 8 64.41 -8.09 38.41
CA ARG A 8 63.00 -7.66 38.21
C ARG A 8 62.74 -6.87 36.91
N ARG A 9 63.74 -6.79 36.02
CA ARG A 9 63.68 -5.96 34.80
C ARG A 9 62.71 -6.43 33.69
N PRO A 10 62.44 -7.73 33.44
CA PRO A 10 61.55 -8.09 32.34
C PRO A 10 60.08 -7.84 32.69
N VAL A 11 59.66 -8.07 33.95
CA VAL A 11 58.25 -7.92 34.37
C VAL A 11 57.79 -6.45 34.36
N ILE A 12 58.68 -5.51 34.73
CA ILE A 12 58.35 -4.08 34.69
C ILE A 12 58.24 -3.58 33.25
N ALA A 13 59.06 -4.10 32.32
CA ALA A 13 58.98 -3.74 30.92
C ALA A 13 57.68 -4.26 30.28
N THR A 14 57.26 -5.48 30.57
CA THR A 14 55.99 -6.02 30.04
C THR A 14 54.78 -5.27 30.60
N LEU A 15 54.81 -4.91 31.89
CA LEU A 15 53.73 -4.14 32.51
C LEU A 15 53.64 -2.72 31.92
N ALA A 16 54.79 -2.08 31.64
CA ALA A 16 54.83 -0.77 31.00
C ALA A 16 54.27 -0.80 29.56
N VAL A 17 54.56 -1.87 28.80
CA VAL A 17 54.01 -2.05 27.45
C VAL A 17 52.49 -2.29 27.49
N VAL A 18 52.00 -3.10 28.42
CA VAL A 18 50.55 -3.35 28.58
C VAL A 18 49.82 -2.06 28.98
N ILE A 19 50.39 -1.27 29.89
CA ILE A 19 49.82 0.03 30.29
C ILE A 19 49.84 1.01 29.10
N ALA A 20 50.91 1.04 28.31
CA ALA A 20 50.99 1.89 27.12
C ALA A 20 49.96 1.50 26.04
N VAL A 21 49.74 0.21 25.82
CA VAL A 21 48.72 -0.30 24.88
C VAL A 21 47.32 -0.01 25.39
N LEU A 22 47.05 -0.20 26.69
CA LEU A 22 45.76 0.15 27.28
C LEU A 22 45.49 1.67 27.23
N ALA A 23 46.52 2.49 27.46
CA ALA A 23 46.41 3.94 27.32
C ALA A 23 46.13 4.34 25.86
N LEU A 24 46.78 3.70 24.89
CA LEU A 24 46.53 3.96 23.46
C LEU A 24 45.11 3.52 23.05
N CYS A 25 44.64 2.36 23.54
CA CYS A 25 43.27 1.88 23.30
C CYS A 25 42.23 2.79 23.97
N CYS A 26 42.50 3.31 25.17
CA CYS A 26 41.63 4.29 25.82
C CYS A 26 41.60 5.62 25.05
N VAL A 27 42.73 6.10 24.54
CA VAL A 27 42.78 7.33 23.72
C VAL A 27 42.07 7.11 22.38
N ALA A 28 42.25 5.98 21.73
CA ALA A 28 41.53 5.63 20.50
C ALA A 28 40.02 5.48 20.74
N ALA A 29 39.62 4.85 21.85
CA ALA A 29 38.22 4.77 22.27
C ALA A 29 37.66 6.17 22.53
N ILE A 30 38.38 7.05 23.23
CA ILE A 30 37.98 8.43 23.50
C ILE A 30 37.87 9.25 22.20
N VAL A 31 38.79 9.11 21.24
CA VAL A 31 38.75 9.81 19.94
C VAL A 31 37.60 9.31 19.04
N VAL A 32 37.21 8.03 19.15
CA VAL A 32 36.06 7.45 18.41
C VAL A 32 34.73 7.70 19.13
N LEU A 33 34.72 7.75 20.46
CA LEU A 33 33.52 7.96 21.28
C LEU A 33 33.21 9.44 21.49
N LEU A 34 34.18 10.36 21.53
CA LEU A 34 33.91 11.81 21.71
C LEU A 34 33.05 12.41 20.59
N PRO A 35 33.19 12.06 19.30
CA PRO A 35 32.25 12.47 18.26
C PRO A 35 30.86 11.83 18.42
N LYS A 36 30.79 10.59 18.94
CA LYS A 36 29.52 9.88 19.18
C LYS A 36 28.78 10.33 20.45
N MET A 37 29.51 10.77 21.48
CA MET A 37 28.94 11.32 22.71
C MET A 37 28.57 12.80 22.57
N ARG A 38 29.21 13.55 21.66
CA ARG A 38 28.71 14.88 21.24
C ARG A 38 27.48 14.84 20.34
N ALA A 39 27.12 13.67 19.80
CA ALA A 39 25.92 13.49 18.98
C ALA A 39 24.66 13.13 19.79
N THR A 40 24.75 12.99 21.12
CA THR A 40 23.61 12.57 21.96
C THR A 40 23.64 13.29 23.29
N GLU A 41 23.46 14.61 23.23
CA GLU A 41 22.89 15.43 24.31
C GLU A 41 22.72 16.86 23.76
N THR A 42 21.86 16.98 22.76
CA THR A 42 21.06 18.21 22.65
C THR A 42 19.73 17.84 23.26
N THR A 43 19.52 18.22 24.51
CA THR A 43 18.19 18.32 25.08
C THR A 43 17.42 19.35 24.25
N SER A 44 16.77 18.88 23.19
CA SER A 44 15.71 19.63 22.56
C SER A 44 14.58 19.74 23.59
N GLY A 45 14.53 20.88 24.28
CA GLY A 45 13.23 21.43 24.66
C GLY A 45 12.33 21.51 23.41
N PRO A 46 11.01 21.70 23.57
CA PRO A 46 10.10 21.79 22.43
C PRO A 46 10.69 22.79 21.44
N THR A 47 11.14 22.28 20.29
CA THR A 47 11.74 23.10 19.26
C THR A 47 10.58 23.95 18.77
N THR A 48 10.53 25.21 19.21
CA THR A 48 9.56 26.16 18.68
C THR A 48 9.75 26.15 17.18
N ALA A 49 8.78 25.60 16.45
CA ALA A 49 8.80 25.53 14.99
C ALA A 49 9.22 26.89 14.45
N ASP A 50 10.19 26.92 13.53
CA ASP A 50 10.68 28.17 12.96
C ASP A 50 9.50 28.88 12.26
N GLN A 51 8.99 29.92 12.93
CA GLN A 51 7.84 30.71 12.48
C GLN A 51 8.11 31.43 11.16
N ARG A 52 9.37 31.49 10.71
CA ARG A 52 9.78 32.08 9.43
C ARG A 52 10.01 31.04 8.35
N SER A 53 9.92 29.75 8.66
CA SER A 53 10.15 28.68 7.69
C SER A 53 9.33 28.91 6.43
N ALA A 54 9.99 28.84 5.28
CA ALA A 54 9.37 28.85 3.95
C ALA A 54 9.44 27.47 3.28
N THR A 55 9.90 26.45 4.01
CA THR A 55 9.94 25.06 3.57
C THR A 55 8.56 24.45 3.73
N LEU A 56 7.99 23.99 2.62
CA LEU A 56 6.70 23.31 2.55
C LEU A 56 6.94 21.82 2.33
N THR A 57 6.65 21.00 3.35
CA THR A 57 6.69 19.55 3.20
C THR A 57 5.35 19.04 2.67
N ILE A 58 5.39 18.25 1.60
CA ILE A 58 4.20 17.74 0.90
C ILE A 58 4.17 16.22 1.00
N ALA A 59 3.10 15.68 1.55
CA ALA A 59 2.80 14.25 1.46
C ALA A 59 2.22 13.91 0.10
N TYR A 60 2.69 12.84 -0.54
CA TYR A 60 2.22 12.43 -1.87
C TYR A 60 2.11 10.92 -1.99
N SER A 61 1.18 10.45 -2.83
CA SER A 61 0.94 9.02 -3.00
C SER A 61 1.91 8.37 -3.99
N PRO A 62 2.24 7.07 -3.84
CA PRO A 62 3.42 6.48 -4.49
C PRO A 62 3.36 6.41 -6.04
N GLU A 63 2.18 6.42 -6.65
CA GLU A 63 2.02 6.29 -8.10
C GLU A 63 2.55 7.48 -8.90
N LYS A 64 2.76 8.62 -8.23
CA LYS A 64 3.26 9.86 -8.82
C LYS A 64 4.70 10.22 -8.45
N THR A 65 5.43 9.32 -7.77
CA THR A 65 6.79 9.58 -7.24
C THR A 65 7.73 10.23 -8.25
N ALA A 66 7.81 9.71 -9.48
CA ALA A 66 8.67 10.26 -10.51
C ALA A 66 8.28 11.70 -10.89
N LEU A 67 6.98 11.93 -11.12
CA LEU A 67 6.44 13.23 -11.53
C LEU A 67 6.64 14.29 -10.43
N VAL A 68 6.24 14.01 -9.19
CA VAL A 68 6.29 15.02 -8.13
C VAL A 68 7.73 15.37 -7.75
N LYS A 69 8.67 14.42 -7.83
CA LYS A 69 10.10 14.69 -7.61
C LYS A 69 10.66 15.63 -8.67
N ASP A 70 10.33 15.41 -9.95
CA ASP A 70 10.74 16.31 -11.04
C ASP A 70 10.12 17.72 -10.88
N LEU A 71 8.83 17.80 -10.56
CA LEU A 71 8.13 19.07 -10.34
C LEU A 71 8.72 19.85 -9.15
N ALA A 72 8.95 19.18 -8.02
CA ALA A 72 9.54 19.80 -6.83
C ALA A 72 10.99 20.25 -7.08
N ALA A 73 11.80 19.43 -7.77
CA ALA A 73 13.16 19.81 -8.16
C ALA A 73 13.16 21.04 -9.09
N THR A 74 12.25 21.06 -10.07
CA THR A 74 12.08 22.18 -11.00
C THR A 74 11.66 23.46 -10.27
N PHE A 75 10.71 23.37 -9.34
CA PHE A 75 10.28 24.49 -8.51
C PHE A 75 11.43 25.02 -7.64
N ASN A 76 12.12 24.15 -6.90
CA ASN A 76 13.22 24.51 -6.02
C ASN A 76 14.41 25.15 -6.77
N ALA A 77 14.66 24.72 -8.01
CA ALA A 77 15.71 25.28 -8.87
C ALA A 77 15.48 26.77 -9.21
N ARG A 78 14.24 27.28 -9.12
CA ARG A 78 13.91 28.70 -9.35
C ARG A 78 14.45 29.61 -8.26
N LYS A 79 14.80 29.06 -7.09
CA LYS A 79 15.34 29.81 -5.93
C LYS A 79 14.47 31.02 -5.54
N LEU A 80 13.15 30.84 -5.60
CA LEU A 80 12.19 31.86 -5.22
C LEU A 80 12.36 32.23 -3.74
N ARG A 81 12.02 33.48 -3.40
CA ARG A 81 12.14 33.99 -2.03
C ARG A 81 10.87 34.68 -1.59
N THR A 82 10.55 34.53 -0.31
CA THR A 82 9.49 35.28 0.36
C THR A 82 9.89 36.76 0.51
N PRO A 83 8.94 37.67 0.83
CA PRO A 83 9.25 39.09 1.06
C PRO A 83 10.30 39.34 2.14
N ASP A 84 10.36 38.47 3.15
CA ASP A 84 11.34 38.50 4.23
C ASP A 84 12.64 37.72 3.90
N ARG A 85 12.84 37.43 2.61
CA ARG A 85 14.03 36.81 1.98
C ARG A 85 14.30 35.35 2.34
N GLN A 86 13.35 34.63 2.94
CA GLN A 86 13.48 33.18 3.15
C GLN A 86 13.38 32.45 1.81
N ALA A 87 14.17 31.39 1.65
CA ALA A 87 14.15 30.59 0.43
C ALA A 87 12.90 29.70 0.43
N MET A 88 12.05 29.85 -0.58
CA MET A 88 10.92 28.94 -0.79
C MET A 88 11.47 27.59 -1.23
N SER A 89 11.10 26.52 -0.52
CA SER A 89 11.49 25.17 -0.89
C SER A 89 10.36 24.18 -0.63
N VAL A 90 10.32 23.14 -1.45
CA VAL A 90 9.39 22.02 -1.34
C VAL A 90 10.18 20.77 -0.98
N GLU A 91 9.75 20.14 0.10
CA GLU A 91 10.21 18.81 0.51
C GLU A 91 9.07 17.81 0.32
N LEU A 92 9.42 16.55 0.09
CA LEU A 92 8.45 15.52 -0.26
C LEU A 92 8.54 14.35 0.72
N VAL A 93 7.39 13.87 1.18
CA VAL A 93 7.27 12.63 1.94
C VAL A 93 6.31 11.70 1.22
N GLU A 94 6.79 10.50 0.86
CA GLU A 94 5.94 9.49 0.24
C GLU A 94 5.06 8.84 1.31
N MET A 95 3.77 8.71 1.05
CA MET A 95 2.80 8.22 2.03
C MET A 95 1.55 7.68 1.31
N THR A 96 0.91 6.64 1.84
CA THR A 96 -0.40 6.23 1.29
C THR A 96 -1.49 7.26 1.62
N PRO A 97 -2.55 7.39 0.80
CA PRO A 97 -3.62 8.35 1.10
C PRO A 97 -4.28 8.16 2.48
N GLU A 98 -4.52 6.93 2.93
CA GLU A 98 -5.09 6.67 4.27
C GLU A 98 -4.14 7.09 5.39
N GLU A 99 -2.82 6.91 5.22
CA GLU A 99 -1.82 7.43 6.16
C GLU A 99 -1.79 8.96 6.17
N MET A 100 -1.96 9.63 5.03
CA MET A 100 -2.09 11.09 4.98
C MET A 100 -3.28 11.56 5.79
N VAL A 101 -4.44 10.92 5.61
CA VAL A 101 -5.66 11.22 6.38
C VAL A 101 -5.39 11.01 7.88
N THR A 102 -4.82 9.87 8.24
CA THR A 102 -4.54 9.51 9.64
C THR A 102 -3.55 10.47 10.30
N GLN A 103 -2.44 10.80 9.65
CA GLN A 103 -1.45 11.73 10.20
C GLN A 103 -1.96 13.17 10.26
N ALA A 104 -2.72 13.62 9.27
CA ALA A 104 -3.34 14.94 9.30
C ALA A 104 -4.31 15.09 10.49
N LEU A 105 -5.04 14.03 10.84
CA LEU A 105 -5.93 14.00 12.01
C LEU A 105 -5.19 13.93 13.35
N SER A 106 -3.90 13.56 13.38
CA SER A 106 -3.14 13.44 14.63
C SER A 106 -2.89 14.79 15.34
N GLY A 107 -3.07 15.91 14.62
CA GLY A 107 -2.85 17.27 15.12
C GLY A 107 -1.42 17.78 14.98
N GLN A 108 -0.43 16.93 14.67
CA GLN A 108 0.96 17.33 14.39
C GLN A 108 1.53 16.56 13.19
N PRO A 109 0.98 16.74 11.99
CA PRO A 109 1.47 16.03 10.81
C PRO A 109 2.90 16.47 10.46
N ALA A 110 3.70 15.53 9.94
CA ALA A 110 5.05 15.80 9.44
C ALA A 110 5.07 16.62 8.13
N PHE A 111 3.91 17.00 7.61
CA PHE A 111 3.71 17.71 6.35
C PHE A 111 2.68 18.83 6.50
N GLN A 112 2.74 19.83 5.63
CA GLN A 112 1.83 20.97 5.64
C GLN A 112 0.88 20.99 4.43
N ALA A 113 1.21 20.23 3.39
CA ALA A 113 0.37 20.03 2.23
C ALA A 113 0.33 18.54 1.86
N LEU A 114 -0.71 18.16 1.11
CA LEU A 114 -0.88 16.80 0.62
C LEU A 114 -1.34 16.80 -0.84
N THR A 115 -0.87 15.80 -1.58
CA THR A 115 -1.31 15.49 -2.95
C THR A 115 -1.64 13.99 -3.09
N PRO A 116 -2.83 13.57 -2.62
CA PRO A 116 -3.30 12.20 -2.81
C PRO A 116 -3.62 11.93 -4.30
N ASP A 117 -3.98 10.70 -4.61
CA ASP A 117 -4.48 10.28 -5.93
C ASP A 117 -5.88 10.86 -6.24
N SER A 118 -6.71 11.12 -5.22
CA SER A 118 -8.06 11.69 -5.39
C SER A 118 -8.49 12.66 -4.29
N SER A 119 -9.35 13.62 -4.65
CA SER A 119 -10.08 14.50 -3.72
C SER A 119 -11.00 13.75 -2.75
N LEU A 120 -11.35 12.48 -3.04
CA LEU A 120 -12.07 11.61 -2.12
C LEU A 120 -11.42 11.55 -0.73
N TRP A 121 -10.09 11.55 -0.67
CA TRP A 121 -9.34 11.52 0.59
C TRP A 121 -9.41 12.85 1.34
N LEU A 122 -9.47 13.97 0.62
CA LEU A 122 -9.64 15.29 1.22
C LEU A 122 -11.05 15.46 1.82
N ASP A 123 -12.07 14.93 1.13
CA ASP A 123 -13.44 14.88 1.64
C ASP A 123 -13.56 14.00 2.88
N GLN A 124 -12.91 12.82 2.86
CA GLN A 124 -12.87 11.93 4.02
C GLN A 124 -12.14 12.57 5.20
N LEU A 125 -11.01 13.24 4.95
CA LEU A 125 -10.26 13.96 5.98
C LEU A 125 -11.11 15.05 6.63
N ASN A 126 -11.74 15.91 5.82
CA ASN A 126 -12.62 16.96 6.33
C ASN A 126 -13.80 16.40 7.13
N ARG A 127 -14.39 15.28 6.69
CA ARG A 127 -15.48 14.62 7.41
C ARG A 127 -15.04 14.08 8.77
N ARG A 128 -13.95 13.31 8.80
CA ARG A 128 -13.40 12.72 10.04
C ARG A 128 -12.96 13.81 11.02
N TRP A 129 -12.40 14.91 10.51
CA TRP A 129 -12.04 16.08 11.31
C TRP A 129 -13.26 16.79 11.89
N ALA A 130 -14.30 17.03 11.09
CA ALA A 130 -15.53 17.64 11.58
C ALA A 130 -16.22 16.77 12.65
N GLN A 131 -16.13 15.44 12.55
CA GLN A 131 -16.64 14.51 13.55
C GLN A 131 -15.82 14.51 14.85
N SER A 132 -14.50 14.74 14.78
CA SER A 132 -13.66 14.81 15.98
C SER A 132 -13.80 16.12 16.74
N GLN A 133 -14.28 17.17 16.08
CA GLN A 133 -14.62 18.44 16.72
C GLN A 133 -16.00 18.35 17.40
N THR A 134 -15.99 17.96 18.67
CA THR A 134 -17.18 17.98 19.54
C THR A 134 -17.70 19.42 19.65
N GLN A 135 -18.96 19.65 19.24
CA GLN A 135 -19.70 20.93 19.26
C GLN A 135 -19.58 21.80 17.99
N ALA A 136 -20.10 21.31 16.86
CA ALA A 136 -20.62 22.22 15.85
C ALA A 136 -22.03 22.67 16.27
N GLU A 137 -22.25 23.98 16.47
CA GLU A 137 -23.61 24.50 16.67
C GLU A 137 -24.48 24.20 15.44
N PRO A 138 -25.78 23.89 15.60
CA PRO A 138 -26.67 23.66 14.47
C PRO A 138 -26.68 24.86 13.51
N GLY A 139 -26.22 24.66 12.26
CA GLY A 139 -26.14 25.70 11.23
C GLY A 139 -24.75 26.33 11.04
N ALA A 140 -23.75 25.95 11.85
CA ALA A 140 -22.37 26.36 11.60
C ALA A 140 -21.78 25.67 10.35
N ILE A 141 -20.96 26.39 9.58
CA ILE A 141 -20.18 25.80 8.50
C ILE A 141 -19.23 24.78 9.12
N ALA A 142 -19.31 23.52 8.66
CA ALA A 142 -18.44 22.45 9.16
C ALA A 142 -16.97 22.87 9.03
N PRO A 143 -16.17 22.80 10.11
CA PRO A 143 -14.76 23.16 10.05
C PRO A 143 -14.05 22.26 9.05
N ARG A 144 -13.23 22.87 8.18
CA ARG A 144 -12.40 22.15 7.22
C ARG A 144 -10.96 22.22 7.67
N LEU A 145 -10.30 21.08 7.69
CA LEU A 145 -8.85 21.01 7.93
C LEU A 145 -8.07 21.30 6.65
N VAL A 146 -8.68 21.03 5.49
CA VAL A 146 -8.04 21.20 4.19
C VAL A 146 -8.54 22.49 3.54
N GLY A 147 -7.59 23.31 3.08
CA GLY A 147 -7.85 24.50 2.27
C GLY A 147 -8.44 24.15 0.88
N GLU A 148 -8.63 25.16 0.04
CA GLU A 148 -9.15 24.93 -1.32
C GLU A 148 -8.16 24.08 -2.15
N PRO A 149 -8.57 22.88 -2.62
CA PRO A 149 -7.71 22.00 -3.37
C PRO A 149 -7.51 22.51 -4.81
N VAL A 150 -6.36 22.19 -5.37
CA VAL A 150 -6.00 22.55 -6.75
C VAL A 150 -5.66 21.29 -7.51
N ARG A 151 -6.46 20.99 -8.52
CA ARG A 151 -6.19 19.92 -9.47
C ARG A 151 -5.13 20.36 -10.47
N TYR A 152 -4.02 19.62 -10.55
CA TYR A 152 -2.97 19.88 -11.55
C TYR A 152 -2.86 18.77 -12.60
N ALA A 153 -3.42 17.58 -12.34
CA ALA A 153 -3.41 16.44 -13.23
C ALA A 153 -4.69 15.63 -13.06
N VAL A 154 -5.10 14.90 -14.11
CA VAL A 154 -6.17 13.90 -14.03
C VAL A 154 -5.76 12.63 -14.75
N THR A 155 -6.33 11.50 -14.33
CA THR A 155 -6.17 10.22 -15.02
C THR A 155 -7.46 9.40 -14.86
N PRO A 156 -8.00 8.83 -15.95
CA PRO A 156 -9.16 7.95 -15.87
C PRO A 156 -8.75 6.62 -15.23
N ILE A 157 -9.66 6.02 -14.47
CA ILE A 157 -9.51 4.64 -13.97
C ILE A 157 -9.95 3.67 -15.06
N VAL A 158 -9.05 2.78 -15.45
CA VAL A 158 -9.24 1.86 -16.59
C VAL A 158 -9.09 0.41 -16.15
N ILE A 159 -9.61 -0.50 -16.97
CA ILE A 159 -9.27 -1.91 -16.90
C ILE A 159 -8.07 -2.11 -17.84
N ALA A 160 -6.87 -2.25 -17.30
CA ALA A 160 -5.72 -2.68 -18.08
C ALA A 160 -5.83 -4.17 -18.40
N ALA A 161 -5.61 -4.56 -19.65
CA ALA A 161 -5.58 -5.95 -20.06
C ALA A 161 -4.43 -6.20 -21.03
N TRP A 162 -3.84 -7.38 -21.01
CA TRP A 162 -2.86 -7.76 -22.04
C TRP A 162 -3.52 -7.74 -23.41
N ALA A 163 -2.77 -7.38 -24.46
CA ALA A 163 -3.34 -7.23 -25.80
C ALA A 163 -4.19 -8.43 -26.27
N ASP A 164 -3.77 -9.66 -25.97
CA ASP A 164 -4.54 -10.88 -26.32
C ASP A 164 -5.81 -11.03 -25.47
N ALA A 165 -5.73 -10.73 -24.17
CA ALA A 165 -6.89 -10.74 -23.28
C ALA A 165 -7.91 -9.66 -23.69
N ALA A 166 -7.45 -8.44 -24.01
CA ALA A 166 -8.28 -7.36 -24.53
C ALA A 166 -9.03 -7.77 -25.81
N ARG A 167 -8.34 -8.40 -26.77
CA ARG A 167 -8.98 -8.93 -27.99
C ARG A 167 -10.01 -10.02 -27.68
N SER A 168 -9.73 -10.89 -26.72
CA SER A 168 -10.68 -11.93 -26.30
C SER A 168 -11.96 -11.34 -25.67
N LEU A 169 -11.89 -10.14 -25.09
CA LEU A 169 -13.04 -9.40 -24.57
C LEU A 169 -13.81 -8.63 -25.65
N GLY A 170 -13.31 -8.59 -26.89
CA GLY A 170 -13.93 -7.92 -28.03
C GLY A 170 -13.31 -6.59 -28.42
N TRP A 171 -12.28 -6.10 -27.71
CA TRP A 171 -11.56 -4.88 -28.11
C TRP A 171 -10.74 -5.11 -29.40
N PRO A 172 -10.63 -4.14 -30.32
CA PRO A 172 -11.24 -2.80 -30.30
C PRO A 172 -12.63 -2.73 -30.94
N ASP A 173 -13.16 -3.84 -31.45
CA ASP A 173 -14.34 -3.86 -32.32
C ASP A 173 -15.68 -3.79 -31.55
N GLN A 174 -15.68 -4.11 -30.26
CA GLN A 174 -16.85 -4.12 -29.39
C GLN A 174 -16.59 -3.31 -28.11
N PRO A 175 -17.63 -2.66 -27.54
CA PRO A 175 -17.53 -2.04 -26.24
C PRO A 175 -17.24 -3.09 -25.16
N VAL A 176 -16.21 -2.83 -24.34
CA VAL A 176 -15.88 -3.67 -23.18
C VAL A 176 -16.35 -2.95 -21.92
N GLY A 177 -17.11 -3.65 -21.08
CA GLY A 177 -17.64 -3.13 -19.83
C GLY A 177 -17.50 -4.11 -18.67
N TRP A 178 -18.09 -3.75 -17.53
CA TRP A 178 -18.11 -4.61 -16.34
C TRP A 178 -18.87 -5.91 -16.60
N SER A 179 -19.97 -5.83 -17.35
CA SER A 179 -20.75 -7.00 -17.78
C SER A 179 -19.96 -7.96 -18.68
N THR A 180 -19.08 -7.43 -19.54
CA THR A 180 -18.17 -8.22 -20.39
C THR A 180 -17.16 -8.99 -19.54
N LEU A 181 -16.51 -8.31 -18.58
CA LEU A 181 -15.57 -8.95 -17.64
C LEU A 181 -16.24 -10.05 -16.82
N GLN A 182 -17.40 -9.74 -16.24
CA GLN A 182 -18.18 -10.69 -15.45
C GLN A 182 -18.52 -11.93 -16.29
N THR A 183 -19.06 -11.74 -17.50
CA THR A 183 -19.45 -12.84 -18.39
C THR A 183 -18.24 -13.70 -18.75
N ARG A 184 -17.11 -13.07 -19.09
CA ARG A 184 -15.87 -13.77 -19.41
C ARG A 184 -15.38 -14.61 -18.24
N ALA A 185 -15.33 -14.04 -17.04
CA ALA A 185 -14.83 -14.72 -15.85
C ALA A 185 -15.76 -15.86 -15.38
N GLN A 186 -17.07 -15.75 -15.62
CA GLN A 186 -18.03 -16.83 -15.34
C GLN A 186 -17.93 -17.99 -16.35
N GLN A 187 -17.64 -17.69 -17.62
CA GLN A 187 -17.53 -18.70 -18.68
C GLN A 187 -16.18 -19.41 -18.69
N ASP A 188 -15.13 -18.74 -18.24
CA ASP A 188 -13.78 -19.26 -18.23
C ASP A 188 -13.15 -19.08 -16.85
N PRO A 189 -13.13 -20.14 -16.03
CA PRO A 189 -12.51 -20.13 -14.71
C PRO A 189 -11.01 -19.81 -14.72
N SER A 190 -10.35 -19.90 -15.88
CA SER A 190 -8.94 -19.54 -16.02
C SER A 190 -8.69 -18.04 -16.25
N PHE A 191 -9.73 -17.28 -16.62
CA PHE A 191 -9.65 -15.84 -16.78
C PHE A 191 -9.55 -15.16 -15.41
N LYS A 192 -8.40 -14.56 -15.15
CA LYS A 192 -8.03 -13.97 -13.87
C LYS A 192 -8.07 -12.45 -13.95
N TRP A 193 -8.93 -11.82 -13.16
CA TRP A 193 -8.93 -10.37 -13.03
C TRP A 193 -9.08 -9.90 -11.58
N SER A 194 -8.68 -8.66 -11.32
CA SER A 194 -8.78 -8.04 -10.00
C SER A 194 -8.84 -6.52 -10.07
N HIS A 195 -9.26 -5.88 -8.99
CA HIS A 195 -9.15 -4.44 -8.79
C HIS A 195 -8.53 -4.13 -7.40
N PRO A 196 -7.92 -2.95 -7.22
CA PRO A 196 -7.39 -2.55 -5.93
C PRO A 196 -8.43 -2.53 -4.81
N SER A 197 -7.96 -2.63 -3.57
CA SER A 197 -8.81 -2.42 -2.39
C SER A 197 -9.46 -1.04 -2.41
N THR A 198 -10.66 -0.91 -1.83
CA THR A 198 -11.32 0.39 -1.62
C THR A 198 -10.56 1.31 -0.65
N ALA A 199 -9.47 0.83 -0.05
CA ALA A 199 -8.46 1.63 0.65
C ALA A 199 -7.55 2.44 -0.30
N HIS A 200 -7.68 2.27 -1.61
CA HIS A 200 -7.00 3.05 -2.66
C HIS A 200 -8.04 3.71 -3.57
N ALA A 201 -7.73 4.88 -4.16
CA ALA A 201 -8.73 5.59 -4.96
C ALA A 201 -9.13 4.76 -6.19
N SER A 202 -8.19 4.14 -6.88
CA SER A 202 -8.47 3.26 -8.02
C SER A 202 -9.46 2.14 -7.68
N GLY A 203 -9.32 1.52 -6.50
CA GLY A 203 -10.24 0.48 -6.02
C GLY A 203 -11.63 1.02 -5.70
N LEU A 204 -11.71 2.13 -4.95
CA LEU A 204 -12.97 2.76 -4.60
C LEU A 204 -13.71 3.31 -5.83
N LEU A 205 -12.99 3.93 -6.77
CA LEU A 205 -13.53 4.47 -8.02
C LEU A 205 -14.00 3.35 -8.96
N ALA A 206 -13.29 2.23 -9.04
CA ALA A 206 -13.77 1.06 -9.78
C ALA A 206 -15.04 0.48 -9.14
N THR A 207 -15.05 0.30 -7.83
CA THR A 207 -16.24 -0.15 -7.10
C THR A 207 -17.43 0.77 -7.38
N LEU A 208 -17.25 2.09 -7.30
CA LEU A 208 -18.30 3.05 -7.65
C LEU A 208 -18.77 2.88 -9.10
N ALA A 209 -17.87 2.66 -10.05
CA ALA A 209 -18.21 2.42 -11.45
C ALA A 209 -19.05 1.13 -11.64
N GLU A 210 -18.77 0.08 -10.88
CA GLU A 210 -19.59 -1.15 -10.88
C GLU A 210 -21.01 -0.88 -10.36
N PHE A 211 -21.17 -0.06 -9.32
CA PHE A 211 -22.49 0.35 -8.83
C PHE A 211 -23.24 1.21 -9.86
N TYR A 212 -22.56 2.10 -10.58
CA TYR A 212 -23.15 2.85 -11.70
C TYR A 212 -23.65 1.90 -12.80
N ALA A 213 -22.83 0.91 -13.18
CA ALA A 213 -23.20 -0.11 -14.16
C ALA A 213 -24.40 -0.95 -13.70
N GLY A 214 -24.39 -1.44 -12.45
CA GLY A 214 -25.48 -2.23 -11.88
C GLY A 214 -26.79 -1.45 -11.71
N ALA A 215 -26.71 -0.16 -11.38
CA ALA A 215 -27.86 0.73 -11.30
C ALA A 215 -28.38 1.20 -12.68
N GLY A 216 -27.58 1.01 -13.74
CA GLY A 216 -27.92 1.45 -15.10
C GLY A 216 -27.96 2.97 -15.26
N VAL A 217 -27.11 3.70 -14.52
CA VAL A 217 -27.02 5.16 -14.56
C VAL A 217 -25.60 5.61 -14.82
N GLN A 218 -25.41 6.84 -15.31
CA GLN A 218 -24.09 7.47 -15.51
C GLN A 218 -23.88 8.70 -14.60
N ARG A 219 -24.98 9.20 -14.03
CA ARG A 219 -25.05 10.36 -13.13
C ARG A 219 -26.13 10.11 -12.09
N GLY A 220 -26.03 10.78 -10.94
CA GLY A 220 -27.07 10.72 -9.92
C GLY A 220 -27.25 9.35 -9.28
N LEU A 221 -26.17 8.59 -9.06
CA LEU A 221 -26.23 7.42 -8.19
C LEU A 221 -26.67 7.89 -6.78
N THR A 222 -27.80 7.37 -6.30
CA THR A 222 -28.32 7.66 -4.95
C THR A 222 -28.09 6.49 -4.00
N ALA A 223 -28.31 6.72 -2.71
CA ALA A 223 -28.25 5.66 -1.71
C ALA A 223 -29.28 4.56 -1.99
N GLU A 224 -30.48 4.92 -2.45
CA GLU A 224 -31.54 3.98 -2.81
C GLU A 224 -31.14 3.11 -3.99
N LEU A 225 -30.53 3.70 -5.03
CA LEU A 225 -30.04 2.95 -6.19
C LEU A 225 -28.88 2.01 -5.82
N ALA A 226 -27.98 2.46 -4.95
CA ALA A 226 -26.88 1.64 -4.46
C ALA A 226 -27.36 0.45 -3.61
N GLN A 227 -28.46 0.61 -2.88
CA GLN A 227 -29.08 -0.45 -2.06
C GLN A 227 -30.10 -1.30 -2.82
N ASP A 228 -30.43 -0.97 -4.08
CA ASP A 228 -31.36 -1.75 -4.89
C ASP A 228 -30.84 -3.20 -5.01
N PRO A 229 -31.66 -4.22 -4.69
CA PRO A 229 -31.24 -5.63 -4.77
C PRO A 229 -30.66 -6.04 -6.12
N ARG A 230 -31.07 -5.41 -7.22
CA ARG A 230 -30.53 -5.67 -8.57
C ARG A 230 -29.12 -5.12 -8.72
N THR A 231 -28.87 -3.91 -8.23
CA THR A 231 -27.52 -3.31 -8.21
C THR A 231 -26.59 -4.15 -7.35
N ALA A 232 -27.01 -4.51 -6.13
CA ALA A 232 -26.22 -5.35 -5.24
C ALA A 232 -25.96 -6.75 -5.83
N ALA A 233 -26.92 -7.34 -6.54
CA ALA A 233 -26.74 -8.61 -7.23
C ALA A 233 -25.75 -8.51 -8.41
N PHE A 234 -25.80 -7.43 -9.18
CA PHE A 234 -24.83 -7.17 -10.25
C PHE A 234 -23.41 -7.04 -9.69
N VAL A 235 -23.22 -6.15 -8.72
CA VAL A 235 -21.92 -5.95 -8.06
C VAL A 235 -21.44 -7.26 -7.45
N SER A 236 -22.26 -7.96 -6.67
CA SER A 236 -21.87 -9.26 -6.10
C SER A 236 -21.45 -10.27 -7.17
N ALA A 237 -22.08 -10.27 -8.34
CA ALA A 237 -21.73 -11.19 -9.40
C ALA A 237 -20.41 -10.83 -10.10
N VAL A 238 -20.06 -9.55 -10.20
CA VAL A 238 -18.74 -9.07 -10.63
C VAL A 238 -17.70 -9.42 -9.58
N GLU A 239 -17.92 -9.01 -8.33
CA GLU A 239 -17.05 -9.21 -7.17
C GLU A 239 -16.71 -10.69 -6.91
N LYS A 240 -17.67 -11.60 -7.12
CA LYS A 240 -17.43 -13.05 -7.00
C LYS A 240 -16.41 -13.61 -7.99
N THR A 241 -16.14 -12.89 -9.07
CA THR A 241 -15.16 -13.29 -10.09
C THR A 241 -13.77 -12.71 -9.86
N VAL A 242 -13.62 -11.81 -8.87
CA VAL A 242 -12.33 -11.23 -8.51
C VAL A 242 -11.43 -12.31 -7.90
N ARG A 243 -10.19 -12.37 -8.40
CA ARG A 243 -9.20 -13.39 -8.01
C ARG A 243 -8.73 -13.23 -6.56
N TYR A 244 -8.41 -12.00 -6.16
CA TYR A 244 -8.16 -11.59 -4.78
C TYR A 244 -8.35 -10.07 -4.68
N TYR A 245 -8.70 -9.59 -3.50
CA TYR A 245 -8.68 -8.17 -3.17
C TYR A 245 -7.34 -7.81 -2.57
N GLY A 246 -7.02 -6.52 -2.55
CA GLY A 246 -6.18 -6.02 -1.47
C GLY A 246 -5.01 -5.12 -1.82
N GLU A 247 -4.56 -5.06 -3.06
CA GLU A 247 -3.35 -4.30 -3.37
C GLU A 247 -3.63 -2.99 -4.07
N GLY A 248 -2.90 -1.93 -3.71
CA GLY A 248 -2.89 -0.69 -4.48
C GLY A 248 -2.40 -0.92 -5.90
N GLU A 249 -2.82 -0.07 -6.82
CA GLU A 249 -2.48 -0.15 -8.25
C GLU A 249 -0.96 -0.26 -8.52
N MET A 250 -0.12 0.33 -7.68
CA MET A 250 1.34 0.22 -7.78
C MET A 250 1.86 -1.21 -7.58
N ALA A 251 1.31 -1.95 -6.62
CA ALA A 251 1.74 -3.31 -6.39
C ALA A 251 1.21 -4.24 -7.51
N VAL A 252 -0.01 -4.00 -8.00
CA VAL A 252 -0.58 -4.73 -9.13
C VAL A 252 0.27 -4.54 -10.40
N ILE A 253 0.62 -3.30 -10.76
CA ILE A 253 1.37 -3.02 -12.00
C ILE A 253 2.82 -3.51 -11.93
N GLN A 254 3.48 -3.40 -10.77
CA GLN A 254 4.83 -3.93 -10.56
C GLN A 254 4.86 -5.45 -10.73
N ARG A 255 3.86 -6.14 -10.20
CA ARG A 255 3.75 -7.58 -10.34
C ARG A 255 3.43 -8.00 -11.77
N ALA A 256 2.55 -7.27 -12.46
CA ALA A 256 2.31 -7.48 -13.88
C ALA A 256 3.60 -7.34 -14.71
N ALA A 257 4.51 -6.43 -14.34
CA ALA A 257 5.79 -6.25 -15.04
C ALA A 257 6.73 -7.45 -14.86
N THR A 258 6.70 -8.09 -13.69
CA THR A 258 7.54 -9.25 -13.36
C THR A 258 6.96 -10.56 -13.90
N ASP A 259 5.67 -10.82 -13.64
CA ASP A 259 5.02 -12.12 -13.85
C ASP A 259 4.33 -12.20 -15.22
N GLY A 260 4.11 -11.06 -15.87
CA GLY A 260 3.46 -10.95 -17.18
C GLY A 260 2.03 -11.51 -17.19
N PRO A 261 1.55 -12.01 -18.35
CA PRO A 261 0.20 -12.54 -18.52
C PRO A 261 -0.18 -13.72 -17.62
N LYS A 262 0.77 -14.35 -16.94
CA LYS A 262 0.46 -15.46 -16.01
C LYS A 262 -0.23 -14.98 -14.74
N TYR A 263 0.02 -13.73 -14.34
CA TYR A 263 -0.48 -13.13 -13.11
C TYR A 263 -1.99 -12.87 -13.15
N LEU A 264 -2.42 -11.91 -13.96
CA LEU A 264 -3.80 -11.53 -14.21
C LEU A 264 -3.96 -11.27 -15.70
N ASP A 265 -5.09 -11.63 -16.28
CA ASP A 265 -5.46 -11.32 -17.67
C ASP A 265 -5.90 -9.85 -17.82
N ALA A 266 -6.56 -9.31 -16.80
CA ALA A 266 -7.01 -7.93 -16.72
C ALA A 266 -6.98 -7.41 -15.27
N PHE A 267 -6.79 -6.11 -15.08
CA PHE A 267 -6.77 -5.51 -13.75
C PHE A 267 -7.03 -4.00 -13.78
N VAL A 268 -7.60 -3.46 -12.71
CA VAL A 268 -7.89 -2.01 -12.59
C VAL A 268 -6.64 -1.23 -12.18
N VAL A 269 -6.32 -0.17 -12.91
CA VAL A 269 -5.27 0.82 -12.62
C VAL A 269 -5.66 2.20 -13.16
N SER A 270 -4.94 3.24 -12.76
CA SER A 270 -4.97 4.52 -13.46
C SER A 270 -4.36 4.40 -14.87
N GLU A 271 -4.93 5.08 -15.87
CA GLU A 271 -4.43 5.08 -17.27
C GLU A 271 -2.95 5.45 -17.37
N GLN A 272 -2.48 6.40 -16.54
CA GLN A 272 -1.07 6.82 -16.54
C GLN A 272 -0.11 5.66 -16.24
N LEU A 273 -0.53 4.65 -15.46
CA LEU A 273 0.28 3.46 -15.19
C LEU A 273 0.38 2.53 -16.39
N VAL A 274 -0.64 2.48 -17.26
CA VAL A 274 -0.56 1.73 -18.53
C VAL A 274 0.50 2.37 -19.44
N VAL A 275 0.52 3.71 -19.50
CA VAL A 275 1.54 4.46 -20.23
C VAL A 275 2.92 4.24 -19.64
N ALA A 276 3.07 4.39 -18.33
CA ALA A 276 4.34 4.16 -17.63
C ALA A 276 4.84 2.73 -17.87
N PHE A 277 3.94 1.75 -17.85
CA PHE A 277 4.26 0.36 -18.15
C PHE A 277 4.78 0.17 -19.57
N ASN A 278 4.00 0.56 -20.59
CA ASN A 278 4.38 0.35 -21.99
C ASN A 278 5.61 1.18 -22.41
N THR A 279 5.91 2.27 -21.70
CA THR A 279 7.13 3.08 -21.91
C THR A 279 8.36 2.55 -21.16
N GLY A 280 8.21 1.46 -20.39
CA GLY A 280 9.30 0.76 -19.73
C GLY A 280 9.70 1.31 -18.36
N ALA A 281 8.82 2.07 -17.68
CA ALA A 281 9.09 2.60 -16.34
C ALA A 281 9.31 1.50 -15.29
N PHE A 282 8.81 0.28 -15.54
CA PHE A 282 8.95 -0.90 -14.68
C PHE A 282 9.95 -1.93 -15.23
N GLY A 283 10.83 -1.53 -16.15
CA GLY A 283 11.73 -2.43 -16.87
C GLY A 283 11.23 -2.74 -18.28
N GLN A 284 11.80 -3.75 -18.93
CA GLN A 284 11.33 -4.18 -20.25
C GLN A 284 9.95 -4.87 -20.09
N PRO A 285 8.88 -4.33 -20.68
CA PRO A 285 7.55 -4.90 -20.53
C PRO A 285 7.51 -6.32 -21.12
N PRO A 286 6.90 -7.30 -20.44
CA PRO A 286 6.80 -8.67 -20.94
C PRO A 286 5.85 -8.79 -22.16
N ALA A 287 4.88 -7.87 -22.27
CA ALA A 287 3.95 -7.71 -23.38
C ALA A 287 3.25 -6.34 -23.23
N ASP A 288 2.52 -5.87 -24.25
CA ASP A 288 1.81 -4.60 -24.16
C ASP A 288 0.50 -4.72 -23.36
N LEU A 289 0.24 -3.72 -22.53
CA LEU A 289 -1.06 -3.51 -21.89
C LEU A 289 -1.93 -2.56 -22.69
N ILE A 290 -3.23 -2.82 -22.73
CA ILE A 290 -4.25 -1.97 -23.33
C ILE A 290 -5.15 -1.44 -22.22
N ALA A 291 -5.37 -0.14 -22.20
CA ALA A 291 -6.38 0.50 -21.37
C ALA A 291 -7.76 0.31 -21.99
N LEU A 292 -8.62 -0.45 -21.31
CA LEU A 292 -10.03 -0.61 -21.65
C LEU A 292 -10.84 0.36 -20.79
N TYR A 293 -11.63 1.20 -21.45
CA TYR A 293 -12.51 2.18 -20.83
C TYR A 293 -13.91 1.58 -20.76
N PRO A 294 -14.44 1.25 -19.56
CA PRO A 294 -15.76 0.64 -19.42
C PRO A 294 -16.84 1.38 -20.20
N SER A 295 -17.61 0.65 -20.99
CA SER A 295 -18.70 1.18 -21.82
C SER A 295 -19.78 1.93 -21.03
N GLU A 296 -19.97 1.54 -19.76
CA GLU A 296 -20.89 2.15 -18.82
C GLU A 296 -20.39 3.52 -18.34
N GLY A 297 -19.07 3.75 -18.39
CA GLY A 297 -18.39 4.99 -18.05
C GLY A 297 -17.25 4.81 -17.03
N THR A 298 -16.40 5.84 -16.95
CA THR A 298 -15.23 5.86 -16.07
C THR A 298 -15.26 7.04 -15.09
N LEU A 299 -14.78 6.81 -13.87
CA LEU A 299 -14.43 7.86 -12.91
C LEU A 299 -12.95 8.25 -13.04
N TRP A 300 -12.64 9.48 -12.60
CA TRP A 300 -11.30 10.07 -12.73
C TRP A 300 -10.64 10.23 -11.37
N ALA A 301 -9.37 9.83 -11.28
CA ALA A 301 -8.47 10.31 -10.24
C ALA A 301 -8.00 11.72 -10.61
N ASP A 302 -8.12 12.66 -9.68
CA ASP A 302 -7.97 14.10 -9.92
C ASP A 302 -6.77 14.75 -9.22
N HIS A 303 -5.88 13.96 -8.62
CA HIS A 303 -4.58 14.38 -8.10
C HIS A 303 -4.53 15.82 -7.55
N PRO A 304 -5.33 16.12 -6.51
CA PRO A 304 -5.42 17.46 -5.98
C PRO A 304 -4.19 17.80 -5.14
N LEU A 305 -3.67 19.02 -5.21
CA LEU A 305 -2.77 19.60 -4.23
C LEU A 305 -3.58 20.44 -3.24
N ALA A 306 -3.46 20.16 -1.95
CA ALA A 306 -4.16 20.91 -0.91
C ALA A 306 -3.28 21.25 0.29
N LEU A 307 -3.60 22.34 0.96
CA LEU A 307 -2.90 22.82 2.15
C LEU A 307 -3.66 22.43 3.41
N LEU A 308 -2.95 22.04 4.47
CA LEU A 308 -3.53 21.87 5.79
C LEU A 308 -3.62 23.21 6.52
N GLU A 309 -4.82 23.55 6.94
CA GLU A 309 -5.17 24.76 7.67
C GLU A 309 -4.99 24.55 9.18
N THR A 310 -3.75 24.23 9.61
CA THR A 310 -3.43 24.04 11.04
C THR A 310 -2.97 25.33 11.71
N ALA A 311 -2.83 25.31 13.04
CA ALA A 311 -2.31 26.44 13.78
C ALA A 311 -0.79 26.64 13.59
N GLU A 312 -0.04 25.59 13.25
CA GLU A 312 1.42 25.66 13.10
C GLU A 312 1.89 26.20 11.74
N ILE A 313 1.02 26.23 10.72
CA ILE A 313 1.44 26.63 9.38
C ILE A 313 1.85 28.12 9.34
N THR A 314 3.04 28.39 8.83
CA THR A 314 3.58 29.76 8.78
C THR A 314 3.03 30.55 7.59
N ALA A 315 3.06 31.89 7.69
CA ALA A 315 2.73 32.76 6.56
C ALA A 315 3.65 32.55 5.35
N ASN A 316 4.91 32.14 5.59
CA ASN A 316 5.87 31.86 4.53
C ASN A 316 5.59 30.52 3.84
N GLN A 317 5.20 29.48 4.57
CA GLN A 317 4.72 28.22 4.00
C GLN A 317 3.48 28.41 3.13
N ARG A 318 2.52 29.23 3.57
CA ARG A 318 1.35 29.60 2.75
C ARG A 318 1.76 30.28 1.44
N ARG A 319 2.75 31.18 1.48
CA ARG A 319 3.29 31.83 0.27
C ARG A 319 4.01 30.83 -0.65
N THR A 320 4.79 29.90 -0.08
CA THR A 320 5.42 28.82 -0.85
C THR A 320 4.38 27.95 -1.52
N PHE A 321 3.30 27.59 -0.83
CA PHE A 321 2.17 26.84 -1.41
C PHE A 321 1.50 27.61 -2.56
N GLN A 322 1.26 28.91 -2.39
CA GLN A 322 0.70 29.75 -3.45
C GLN A 322 1.61 29.81 -4.68
N ALA A 323 2.91 30.02 -4.49
CA ALA A 323 3.88 29.99 -5.59
C ALA A 323 3.95 28.63 -6.28
N LEU A 324 3.85 27.53 -5.51
CA LEU A 324 3.81 26.17 -6.06
C LEU A 324 2.53 25.94 -6.89
N ARG A 325 1.38 26.40 -6.39
CA ARG A 325 0.09 26.35 -7.09
C ARG A 325 0.17 27.06 -8.44
N GLU A 326 0.72 28.27 -8.46
CA GLU A 326 0.91 29.04 -9.69
C GLU A 326 1.86 28.30 -10.65
N PHE A 327 2.98 27.78 -10.14
CA PHE A 327 3.93 26.98 -10.93
C PHE A 327 3.27 25.77 -11.61
N LEU A 328 2.45 25.02 -10.88
CA LEU A 328 1.78 23.83 -11.42
C LEU A 328 0.81 24.16 -12.56
N ALA A 329 0.24 25.36 -12.57
CA ALA A 329 -0.66 25.82 -13.63
C ALA A 329 0.10 26.33 -14.88
N GLU A 330 1.42 26.50 -14.82
CA GLU A 330 2.19 26.98 -15.96
C GLU A 330 2.24 25.93 -17.10
N PRO A 331 2.23 26.36 -18.38
CA PRO A 331 2.29 25.45 -19.52
C PRO A 331 3.49 24.49 -19.49
N ALA A 332 4.64 24.94 -18.98
CA ALA A 332 5.84 24.10 -18.85
C ALA A 332 5.67 22.97 -17.83
N ALA A 333 5.00 23.23 -16.69
CA ALA A 333 4.68 22.21 -15.70
C ALA A 333 3.61 21.26 -16.23
N GLN A 334 2.57 21.79 -16.88
CA GLN A 334 1.51 21.00 -17.50
C GLN A 334 2.03 20.10 -18.64
N THR A 335 3.05 20.54 -19.40
CA THR A 335 3.73 19.69 -20.39
C THR A 335 4.52 18.56 -19.72
N LYS A 336 5.19 18.81 -18.58
CA LYS A 336 5.85 17.74 -17.80
C LYS A 336 4.84 16.70 -17.29
N ILE A 337 3.66 17.17 -16.85
CA ILE A 337 2.55 16.31 -16.43
C ILE A 337 2.08 15.42 -17.59
N LEU A 338 1.89 15.99 -18.80
CA LEU A 338 1.57 15.21 -20.00
C LEU A 338 2.65 14.17 -20.32
N ASN A 339 3.93 14.56 -20.31
CA ASN A 339 5.05 13.67 -20.61
C ASN A 339 5.19 12.51 -19.61
N ALA A 340 4.66 12.66 -18.39
CA ALA A 340 4.59 11.60 -17.39
C ALA A 340 3.39 10.66 -17.58
N GLY A 341 2.57 10.83 -18.62
CA GLY A 341 1.40 9.99 -18.91
C GLY A 341 0.09 10.45 -18.24
N TYR A 342 0.10 11.58 -17.55
CA TYR A 342 -1.10 12.17 -16.95
C TYR A 342 -1.79 13.10 -17.93
N ARG A 343 -3.10 13.28 -17.80
CA ARG A 343 -3.81 14.31 -18.57
C ARG A 343 -3.70 15.66 -17.85
N PRO A 344 -3.22 16.73 -18.52
CA PRO A 344 -3.10 18.06 -17.93
C PRO A 344 -4.44 18.62 -17.42
N ALA A 345 -4.38 19.45 -16.38
CA ALA A 345 -5.51 20.27 -15.97
C ALA A 345 -5.80 21.41 -16.96
N ASP A 346 -4.78 21.86 -17.71
CA ASP A 346 -4.95 22.81 -18.82
C ASP A 346 -5.48 22.10 -20.07
N LEU A 347 -6.78 22.29 -20.33
CA LEU A 347 -7.49 21.68 -21.47
C LEU A 347 -7.06 22.23 -22.84
N ASN A 348 -6.25 23.29 -22.88
CA ASN A 348 -5.74 23.83 -24.15
C ASN A 348 -4.53 23.04 -24.68
N ILE A 349 -3.95 22.15 -23.87
CA ILE A 349 -2.82 21.31 -24.28
C ILE A 349 -3.37 20.09 -25.04
N PRO A 350 -3.08 19.93 -26.35
CA PRO A 350 -3.58 18.78 -27.10
C PRO A 350 -2.89 17.49 -26.67
N LEU A 351 -3.70 16.48 -26.34
CA LEU A 351 -3.23 15.19 -25.84
C LEU A 351 -2.56 14.32 -26.91
N ASP A 352 -2.76 14.62 -28.19
CA ASP A 352 -2.28 13.86 -29.35
C ASP A 352 -1.14 14.57 -30.11
N SER A 353 -0.57 15.62 -29.50
CA SER A 353 0.58 16.34 -30.05
C SER A 353 1.78 15.40 -30.29
N PRO A 354 2.63 15.64 -31.31
CA PRO A 354 3.85 14.86 -31.52
C PRO A 354 4.72 14.81 -30.25
N GLY A 355 5.07 13.61 -29.81
CA GLY A 355 5.83 13.39 -28.57
C GLY A 355 4.97 13.17 -27.32
N SER A 356 3.64 13.32 -27.41
CA SER A 356 2.75 12.91 -26.34
C SER A 356 2.86 11.40 -26.09
N PRO A 357 2.88 10.95 -24.83
CA PRO A 357 2.86 9.53 -24.52
C PRO A 357 1.45 8.93 -24.56
N LEU A 358 0.39 9.75 -24.68
CA LEU A 358 -0.99 9.29 -24.75
C LEU A 358 -1.35 8.82 -26.18
N THR A 359 -0.87 7.63 -26.54
CA THR A 359 -1.02 7.07 -27.88
C THR A 359 -1.44 5.59 -27.84
N ALA A 360 -2.03 5.12 -28.94
CA ALA A 360 -2.39 3.71 -29.09
C ALA A 360 -1.16 2.78 -28.99
N ALA A 361 0.04 3.26 -29.38
CA ALA A 361 1.29 2.52 -29.22
C ALA A 361 1.66 2.31 -27.74
N ASN A 362 1.25 3.22 -26.86
CA ASN A 362 1.39 3.08 -25.40
C ASN A 362 0.11 2.51 -24.77
N GLY A 363 -0.77 1.89 -25.55
CA GLY A 363 -1.94 1.18 -25.06
C GLY A 363 -3.12 2.05 -24.63
N VAL A 364 -3.11 3.35 -24.92
CA VAL A 364 -4.15 4.29 -24.46
C VAL A 364 -4.75 5.06 -25.63
N ASN A 365 -5.97 5.57 -25.45
CA ASN A 365 -6.65 6.39 -26.45
C ASN A 365 -6.88 7.81 -25.91
N PRO A 366 -6.23 8.86 -26.47
CA PRO A 366 -6.41 10.23 -25.99
C PRO A 366 -7.85 10.73 -26.13
N ALA A 367 -8.64 10.15 -27.03
CA ALA A 367 -10.06 10.47 -27.18
C ALA A 367 -10.97 9.81 -26.13
N GLU A 368 -10.49 8.82 -25.38
CA GLU A 368 -11.26 8.16 -24.30
C GLU A 368 -10.98 8.80 -22.93
N PRO A 369 -11.81 8.57 -21.90
CA PRO A 369 -13.15 7.96 -21.97
C PRO A 369 -14.18 8.92 -22.60
N GLN A 370 -15.05 8.38 -23.47
CA GLN A 370 -16.20 9.13 -24.02
C GLN A 370 -17.31 9.36 -22.99
N THR A 371 -17.43 8.45 -22.02
CA THR A 371 -18.42 8.53 -20.93
C THR A 371 -17.72 8.73 -19.60
N THR A 372 -17.94 9.88 -18.97
CA THR A 372 -17.46 10.18 -17.62
C THR A 372 -18.58 10.08 -16.60
N LEU A 373 -18.35 9.28 -15.57
CA LEU A 373 -19.27 9.13 -14.44
C LEU A 373 -19.17 10.32 -13.47
N GLN A 374 -20.27 10.63 -12.81
CA GLN A 374 -20.29 11.66 -11.76
C GLN A 374 -19.74 11.10 -10.45
N LEU A 375 -18.83 11.81 -9.78
CA LEU A 375 -18.47 11.45 -8.41
C LEU A 375 -19.69 11.68 -7.50
N PRO A 376 -20.21 10.65 -6.80
CA PRO A 376 -21.39 10.81 -5.97
C PRO A 376 -21.05 11.55 -4.67
N THR A 377 -22.08 11.91 -3.91
CA THR A 377 -21.87 12.62 -2.64
C THR A 377 -21.16 11.74 -1.61
N PRO A 378 -20.48 12.36 -0.63
CA PRO A 378 -19.83 11.66 0.48
C PRO A 378 -20.71 10.60 1.16
N ASP A 379 -22.02 10.86 1.32
CA ASP A 379 -22.95 9.92 1.95
C ASP A 379 -23.23 8.69 1.06
N VAL A 380 -23.40 8.90 -0.24
CA VAL A 380 -23.59 7.79 -1.21
C VAL A 380 -22.33 6.94 -1.29
N VAL A 381 -21.13 7.54 -1.27
CA VAL A 381 -19.87 6.78 -1.23
C VAL A 381 -19.83 5.86 -0.01
N SER A 382 -20.24 6.33 1.17
CA SER A 382 -20.30 5.51 2.38
C SER A 382 -21.32 4.38 2.27
N VAL A 383 -22.49 4.63 1.66
CA VAL A 383 -23.47 3.57 1.39
C VAL A 383 -22.91 2.52 0.44
N VAL A 384 -22.25 2.93 -0.65
CA VAL A 384 -21.60 2.02 -1.60
C VAL A 384 -20.56 1.15 -0.89
N GLN A 385 -19.68 1.74 -0.08
CA GLN A 385 -18.69 0.98 0.69
C GLN A 385 -19.35 -0.05 1.63
N ASN A 386 -20.45 0.31 2.28
CA ASN A 386 -21.18 -0.60 3.15
C ASN A 386 -21.85 -1.74 2.38
N VAL A 387 -22.49 -1.45 1.24
CA VAL A 387 -23.11 -2.48 0.40
C VAL A 387 -22.02 -3.39 -0.20
N TRP A 388 -20.92 -2.81 -0.67
CA TRP A 388 -19.77 -3.54 -1.19
C TRP A 388 -19.19 -4.51 -0.16
N ALA A 389 -19.02 -4.06 1.09
CA ALA A 389 -18.56 -4.92 2.19
C ALA A 389 -19.48 -6.12 2.46
N LEU A 390 -20.77 -6.04 2.09
CA LEU A 390 -21.73 -7.14 2.18
C LEU A 390 -21.76 -8.02 0.93
N THR A 391 -21.40 -7.48 -0.24
CA THR A 391 -21.47 -8.20 -1.53
C THR A 391 -20.15 -8.84 -1.95
N LYS A 392 -19.00 -8.33 -1.46
CA LYS A 392 -17.66 -8.90 -1.73
C LYS A 392 -17.56 -10.34 -1.23
N ARG A 393 -16.64 -11.12 -1.81
CA ARG A 393 -16.32 -12.44 -1.24
C ARG A 393 -15.73 -12.26 0.14
N LYS A 394 -16.32 -12.93 1.13
CA LYS A 394 -15.72 -13.07 2.45
C LYS A 394 -14.45 -13.92 2.36
N THR A 395 -13.69 -13.96 3.42
CA THR A 395 -12.38 -14.59 3.48
C THR A 395 -12.33 -15.67 4.58
N ASN A 396 -11.55 -16.70 4.32
CA ASN A 396 -10.98 -17.64 5.29
C ASN A 396 -9.48 -17.37 5.37
N VAL A 397 -8.98 -16.91 6.52
CA VAL A 397 -7.57 -16.56 6.72
C VAL A 397 -6.95 -17.42 7.82
N PHE A 398 -5.86 -18.11 7.51
CA PHE A 398 -4.97 -18.63 8.54
C PHE A 398 -3.78 -17.69 8.76
N LEU A 399 -3.57 -17.29 10.01
CA LEU A 399 -2.35 -16.62 10.46
C LEU A 399 -1.34 -17.70 10.86
N VAL A 400 -0.24 -17.80 10.13
CA VAL A 400 0.85 -18.75 10.42
C VAL A 400 1.97 -17.96 11.09
N VAL A 401 2.15 -18.18 12.40
CA VAL A 401 2.94 -17.31 13.28
C VAL A 401 4.18 -18.05 13.79
N ASP A 402 5.35 -17.52 13.45
CA ASP A 402 6.65 -18.02 13.92
C ASP A 402 6.88 -17.62 15.39
N THR A 403 7.10 -18.63 16.23
CA THR A 403 7.53 -18.51 17.63
C THR A 403 8.90 -19.18 17.85
N SER A 404 9.74 -19.25 16.83
CA SER A 404 11.10 -19.77 16.92
C SER A 404 12.00 -18.93 17.83
N GLY A 405 13.14 -19.49 18.24
CA GLY A 405 14.06 -18.81 19.16
C GLY A 405 14.60 -17.46 18.65
N SER A 406 14.63 -17.23 17.34
CA SER A 406 15.06 -15.94 16.75
C SER A 406 14.06 -14.81 17.00
N MET A 407 12.78 -15.13 17.20
CA MET A 407 11.71 -14.16 17.48
C MET A 407 11.78 -13.54 18.88
N ARG A 408 12.69 -13.98 19.77
CA ARG A 408 12.75 -13.46 21.14
C ARG A 408 12.88 -11.94 21.25
N GLY A 409 12.33 -11.39 22.33
CA GLY A 409 12.43 -9.97 22.67
C GLY A 409 11.51 -9.10 21.83
N GLU A 410 12.05 -8.02 21.27
CA GLU A 410 11.26 -7.02 20.53
C GLU A 410 10.56 -7.60 19.29
N LYS A 411 11.12 -8.64 18.66
CA LYS A 411 10.54 -9.21 17.44
C LYS A 411 9.17 -9.84 17.69
N LEU A 412 9.07 -10.70 18.71
CA LEU A 412 7.80 -11.31 19.10
C LEU A 412 6.82 -10.25 19.63
N SER A 413 7.29 -9.30 20.44
CA SER A 413 6.44 -8.20 20.94
C SER A 413 5.82 -7.38 19.79
N ASN A 414 6.62 -7.05 18.77
CA ASN A 414 6.13 -6.34 17.59
C ASN A 414 5.20 -7.19 16.73
N ALA A 415 5.50 -8.49 16.56
CA ALA A 415 4.61 -9.42 15.87
C ALA A 415 3.25 -9.54 16.58
N GLN A 416 3.23 -9.66 17.91
CA GLN A 416 2.00 -9.66 18.72
C GLN A 416 1.21 -8.36 18.54
N ALA A 417 1.87 -7.20 18.57
CA ALA A 417 1.21 -5.91 18.34
C ALA A 417 0.65 -5.77 16.92
N ALA A 418 1.35 -6.29 15.92
CA ALA A 418 0.92 -6.27 14.52
C ALA A 418 -0.27 -7.21 14.29
N LEU A 419 -0.24 -8.43 14.84
CA LEU A 419 -1.35 -9.40 14.79
C LEU A 419 -2.61 -8.84 15.45
N ARG A 420 -2.49 -8.14 16.59
CA ARG A 420 -3.62 -7.43 17.20
C ARG A 420 -4.20 -6.35 16.29
N THR A 421 -3.31 -5.57 15.68
CA THR A 421 -3.71 -4.50 14.75
C THR A 421 -4.46 -5.10 13.56
N PHE A 422 -3.97 -6.20 13.01
CA PHE A 422 -4.63 -6.94 11.94
C PHE A 422 -6.04 -7.38 12.31
N LEU A 423 -6.20 -8.07 13.45
CA LEU A 423 -7.52 -8.51 13.92
C LEU A 423 -8.47 -7.31 14.12
N ALA A 424 -7.97 -6.18 14.62
CA ALA A 424 -8.77 -4.97 14.82
C ALA A 424 -9.16 -4.26 13.52
N GLN A 425 -8.38 -4.42 12.45
CA GLN A 425 -8.60 -3.76 11.16
C GLN A 425 -9.49 -4.56 10.21
N ILE A 426 -9.73 -5.85 10.49
CA ILE A 426 -10.69 -6.64 9.71
C ILE A 426 -12.09 -6.00 9.86
N PRO A 427 -12.71 -5.55 8.76
CA PRO A 427 -13.91 -4.72 8.82
C PRO A 427 -15.18 -5.49 9.21
N SER A 428 -15.19 -6.81 9.02
CA SER A 428 -16.37 -7.65 9.23
C SER A 428 -16.10 -8.78 10.22
N ASP A 429 -16.96 -8.89 11.24
CA ASP A 429 -16.91 -10.03 12.17
C ASP A 429 -17.36 -11.36 11.52
N GLN A 430 -17.80 -11.32 10.26
CA GLN A 430 -18.16 -12.49 9.44
C GLN A 430 -16.97 -13.12 8.72
N GLU A 431 -15.82 -12.45 8.70
CA GLU A 431 -14.57 -13.03 8.24
C GLU A 431 -14.18 -14.20 9.13
N ARG A 432 -13.63 -15.27 8.55
CA ARG A 432 -13.18 -16.43 9.32
C ARG A 432 -11.67 -16.36 9.48
N VAL A 433 -11.19 -16.40 10.72
CA VAL A 433 -9.77 -16.30 11.04
C VAL A 433 -9.38 -17.48 11.92
N GLY A 434 -8.29 -18.14 11.57
CA GLY A 434 -7.64 -19.18 12.35
C GLY A 434 -6.17 -18.84 12.55
N LEU A 435 -5.48 -19.57 13.43
CA LEU A 435 -4.07 -19.36 13.75
C LEU A 435 -3.34 -20.70 13.82
N VAL A 436 -2.16 -20.76 13.23
CA VAL A 436 -1.19 -21.86 13.36
C VAL A 436 0.09 -21.29 13.92
N GLU A 437 0.38 -21.65 15.17
CA GLU A 437 1.64 -21.30 15.82
C GLU A 437 2.67 -22.39 15.53
N PHE A 438 3.92 -21.99 15.27
CA PHE A 438 4.98 -22.96 15.03
C PHE A 438 6.35 -22.51 15.53
N ASN A 439 7.16 -23.50 15.89
CA ASN A 439 8.61 -23.37 16.07
C ASN A 439 9.34 -24.57 15.45
N SER A 440 9.92 -25.49 16.23
CA SER A 440 10.48 -26.76 15.77
C SER A 440 9.44 -27.72 15.14
N GLY A 441 8.17 -27.34 15.19
CA GLY A 441 7.01 -28.00 14.62
C GLY A 441 5.78 -27.13 14.88
N VAL A 442 4.59 -27.59 14.49
CA VAL A 442 3.34 -26.90 14.82
C VAL A 442 3.03 -27.10 16.31
N THR A 443 2.94 -26.01 17.06
CA THR A 443 2.77 -26.03 18.53
C THR A 443 1.32 -25.83 18.95
N ASN A 444 0.59 -24.97 18.25
CA ASN A 444 -0.79 -24.64 18.56
C ASN A 444 -1.58 -24.39 17.28
N ILE A 445 -2.86 -24.77 17.28
CA ILE A 445 -3.76 -24.55 16.17
C ILE A 445 -5.11 -24.10 16.69
N ILE A 446 -5.50 -22.89 16.29
CA ILE A 446 -6.84 -22.36 16.44
C ILE A 446 -7.53 -22.54 15.09
N GLU A 447 -8.58 -23.36 15.06
CA GLU A 447 -9.34 -23.63 13.84
C GLU A 447 -10.06 -22.37 13.32
N LEU A 448 -10.40 -22.37 12.03
CA LEU A 448 -11.16 -21.30 11.40
C LEU A 448 -12.56 -21.19 12.01
N ASP A 449 -12.87 -20.02 12.54
CA ASP A 449 -14.23 -19.64 12.90
C ASP A 449 -14.41 -18.15 12.60
N THR A 450 -15.68 -17.70 12.57
CA THR A 450 -16.02 -16.29 12.41
C THR A 450 -15.32 -15.46 13.47
N LEU A 451 -14.84 -14.28 13.08
CA LEU A 451 -14.12 -13.40 13.99
C LEU A 451 -15.01 -12.98 15.16
N ALA A 452 -16.34 -12.89 14.97
CA ALA A 452 -17.31 -12.74 16.04
C ALA A 452 -17.10 -13.73 17.21
N SER A 453 -16.80 -15.00 16.90
CA SER A 453 -16.59 -16.06 17.89
C SER A 453 -15.12 -16.22 18.28
N ASN A 454 -14.19 -16.02 17.34
CA ASN A 454 -12.79 -16.37 17.53
C ASN A 454 -11.91 -15.21 18.03
N ARG A 455 -12.39 -13.96 18.00
CA ARG A 455 -11.57 -12.78 18.31
C ARG A 455 -10.93 -12.84 19.69
N ALA A 456 -11.67 -13.25 20.72
CA ALA A 456 -11.13 -13.36 22.08
C ALA A 456 -10.07 -14.46 22.17
N VAL A 457 -10.36 -15.65 21.63
CA VAL A 457 -9.45 -16.81 21.63
C VAL A 457 -8.15 -16.51 20.89
N LEU A 458 -8.25 -15.87 19.71
CA LEU A 458 -7.08 -15.45 18.93
C LEU A 458 -6.27 -14.40 19.68
N THR A 459 -6.93 -13.42 20.31
CA THR A 459 -6.25 -12.36 21.08
C THR A 459 -5.49 -12.95 22.26
N ASP A 460 -6.13 -13.85 23.02
CA ASP A 460 -5.50 -14.51 24.16
C ASP A 460 -4.29 -15.36 23.72
N ALA A 461 -4.43 -16.12 22.63
CA ALA A 461 -3.34 -16.92 22.09
C ALA A 461 -2.17 -16.07 21.59
N ILE A 462 -2.45 -14.94 20.94
CA ILE A 462 -1.44 -13.96 20.54
C ILE A 462 -0.70 -13.44 21.78
N ASP A 463 -1.39 -13.19 22.89
CA ASP A 463 -0.80 -12.60 24.09
C ASP A 463 0.12 -13.56 24.84
N THR A 464 -0.13 -14.87 24.70
CA THR A 464 0.64 -15.93 25.33
C THR A 464 1.71 -16.55 24.42
N LEU A 465 1.96 -16.00 23.22
CA LEU A 465 3.02 -16.50 22.36
C LEU A 465 4.38 -16.43 23.07
N GLU A 466 5.15 -17.51 22.98
CA GLU A 466 6.48 -17.60 23.60
C GLU A 466 7.52 -18.12 22.62
N ALA A 467 8.63 -17.39 22.50
CA ALA A 467 9.68 -17.72 21.54
C ALA A 467 10.64 -18.82 22.05
N GLY A 468 10.76 -19.91 21.29
CA GLY A 468 11.66 -21.02 21.56
C GLY A 468 11.78 -21.99 20.40
N GLY A 469 12.77 -22.88 20.43
CA GLY A 469 12.95 -23.90 19.40
C GLY A 469 13.50 -23.39 18.06
N ASN A 470 13.34 -24.23 17.03
CA ASN A 470 13.79 -24.05 15.66
C ASN A 470 12.66 -23.47 14.78
N THR A 471 12.77 -23.51 13.45
CA THR A 471 11.82 -22.91 12.50
C THR A 471 11.33 -23.95 11.49
N ALA A 472 10.10 -24.43 11.66
CA ALA A 472 9.39 -25.41 10.83
C ALA A 472 8.22 -24.75 10.07
N LEU A 473 8.56 -23.72 9.29
CA LEU A 473 7.63 -22.90 8.52
C LEU A 473 6.86 -23.72 7.49
N LEU A 474 7.54 -24.59 6.73
CA LEU A 474 6.90 -25.35 5.66
C LEU A 474 5.82 -26.29 6.20
N ASP A 475 6.07 -26.95 7.33
CA ASP A 475 5.07 -27.80 7.99
C ASP A 475 3.86 -26.98 8.47
N ALA A 476 4.08 -25.78 9.00
CA ALA A 476 3.02 -24.89 9.45
C ALA A 476 2.16 -24.36 8.28
N VAL A 477 2.79 -23.94 7.19
CA VAL A 477 2.10 -23.52 5.95
C VAL A 477 1.31 -24.67 5.36
N ARG A 478 1.90 -25.86 5.25
CA ARG A 478 1.21 -27.07 4.78
C ARG A 478 0.00 -27.41 5.64
N THR A 479 0.12 -27.21 6.95
CA THR A 479 -0.92 -27.47 7.95
C THR A 479 -2.13 -26.52 7.78
N ALA A 480 -1.88 -25.23 7.56
CA ALA A 480 -2.92 -24.26 7.23
C ALA A 480 -3.53 -24.53 5.84
N TYR A 481 -2.69 -24.77 4.83
CA TYR A 481 -3.11 -25.06 3.45
C TYR A 481 -4.05 -26.26 3.39
N SER A 482 -3.67 -27.37 4.04
CA SER A 482 -4.49 -28.59 4.07
C SER A 482 -5.86 -28.37 4.72
N ARG A 483 -5.97 -27.45 5.69
CA ARG A 483 -7.26 -27.11 6.31
C ARG A 483 -8.16 -26.33 5.36
N LEU A 484 -7.61 -25.33 4.68
CA LEU A 484 -8.35 -24.56 3.67
C LEU A 484 -8.82 -25.46 2.52
N GLN A 485 -7.95 -26.33 2.02
CA GLN A 485 -8.28 -27.34 1.01
C GLN A 485 -9.42 -28.25 1.47
N ARG A 486 -9.38 -28.75 2.73
CA ARG A 486 -10.45 -29.58 3.28
C ARG A 486 -11.77 -28.84 3.49
N GLN A 487 -11.73 -27.55 3.82
CA GLN A 487 -12.94 -26.74 3.95
C GLN A 487 -13.62 -26.56 2.59
N ALA A 488 -12.85 -26.53 1.50
CA ALA A 488 -13.32 -26.47 0.11
C ALA A 488 -14.36 -25.35 -0.15
N ASP A 489 -14.18 -24.22 0.52
CA ASP A 489 -15.10 -23.09 0.47
C ASP A 489 -14.71 -22.17 -0.69
N LEU A 490 -15.37 -22.39 -1.84
CA LEU A 490 -15.14 -21.61 -3.07
C LEU A 490 -15.84 -20.25 -3.05
N ASP A 491 -16.86 -20.08 -2.20
CA ASP A 491 -17.59 -18.83 -2.05
C ASP A 491 -16.77 -17.77 -1.29
N ARG A 492 -15.72 -18.21 -0.59
CA ARG A 492 -14.77 -17.35 0.13
C ARG A 492 -13.39 -17.33 -0.53
N ILE A 493 -12.69 -16.22 -0.35
CA ILE A 493 -11.25 -16.15 -0.63
C ILE A 493 -10.53 -16.95 0.45
N ASN A 494 -9.68 -17.89 0.06
CA ASN A 494 -8.87 -18.66 1.01
C ASN A 494 -7.45 -18.10 1.02
N ALA A 495 -6.96 -17.68 2.18
CA ALA A 495 -5.66 -17.05 2.30
C ALA A 495 -4.86 -17.55 3.51
N ILE A 496 -3.54 -17.52 3.36
CA ILE A 496 -2.59 -17.76 4.44
C ILE A 496 -1.72 -16.52 4.56
N VAL A 497 -1.56 -16.00 5.78
CA VAL A 497 -0.57 -14.97 6.09
C VAL A 497 0.51 -15.63 6.95
N ALA A 498 1.65 -15.92 6.35
CA ALA A 498 2.77 -16.56 7.02
C ALA A 498 3.85 -15.54 7.39
N MET A 499 4.26 -15.55 8.66
CA MET A 499 5.37 -14.72 9.16
C MET A 499 6.55 -15.58 9.52
N THR A 500 7.75 -15.08 9.27
CA THR A 500 8.98 -15.67 9.81
C THR A 500 10.09 -14.63 9.84
N ASP A 501 10.93 -14.69 10.87
CA ASP A 501 12.22 -13.98 10.89
C ASP A 501 13.42 -14.92 10.71
N GLY A 502 13.15 -16.23 10.76
CA GLY A 502 14.13 -17.28 10.75
C GLY A 502 14.24 -17.98 9.41
N ARG A 503 15.32 -18.74 9.29
CA ARG A 503 15.54 -19.68 8.18
C ARG A 503 14.92 -21.01 8.54
N GLU A 504 14.15 -21.56 7.60
CA GLU A 504 13.61 -22.92 7.68
C GLU A 504 14.73 -23.93 7.97
N ASN A 505 14.58 -24.73 9.03
CA ASN A 505 15.58 -25.70 9.46
C ASN A 505 15.01 -26.90 10.25
N ALA A 506 13.69 -27.05 10.34
CA ALA A 506 13.06 -28.09 11.16
C ALA A 506 11.87 -28.80 10.51
N SER A 507 11.35 -28.32 9.37
CA SER A 507 10.23 -28.94 8.68
C SER A 507 10.57 -30.33 8.14
N ALA A 508 9.60 -31.24 8.24
CA ALA A 508 9.67 -32.56 7.62
C ALA A 508 9.40 -32.48 6.11
N VAL A 509 8.54 -31.57 5.66
CA VAL A 509 8.27 -31.36 4.23
C VAL A 509 9.36 -30.50 3.58
N SER A 510 9.70 -30.81 2.32
CA SER A 510 10.60 -29.97 1.52
C SER A 510 9.83 -28.88 0.77
N LEU A 511 10.50 -27.76 0.47
CA LEU A 511 9.92 -26.66 -0.31
C LEU A 511 9.39 -27.13 -1.67
N ARG A 512 10.14 -27.99 -2.37
CA ARG A 512 9.71 -28.57 -3.65
C ARG A 512 8.43 -29.38 -3.52
N GLN A 513 8.31 -30.17 -2.46
CA GLN A 513 7.11 -30.96 -2.23
C GLN A 513 5.91 -30.07 -1.95
N LEU A 514 6.06 -29.09 -1.04
CA LEU A 514 4.97 -28.19 -0.68
C LEU A 514 4.51 -27.31 -1.85
N THR A 515 5.44 -26.74 -2.62
CA THR A 515 5.10 -25.94 -3.81
C THR A 515 4.35 -26.74 -4.87
N ALA A 516 4.72 -28.00 -5.10
CA ALA A 516 3.98 -28.90 -5.99
C ALA A 516 2.58 -29.24 -5.45
N GLU A 517 2.45 -29.49 -4.14
CA GLU A 517 1.14 -29.70 -3.48
C GLU A 517 0.24 -28.46 -3.63
N ILE A 518 0.78 -27.26 -3.45
CA ILE A 518 0.05 -26.00 -3.60
C ILE A 518 -0.42 -25.80 -5.04
N GLN A 519 0.46 -25.98 -6.02
CA GLN A 519 0.13 -25.79 -7.44
C GLN A 519 -0.96 -26.76 -7.92
N ALA A 520 -0.93 -28.00 -7.43
CA ALA A 520 -1.93 -29.01 -7.74
C ALA A 520 -3.28 -28.70 -7.08
N GLY A 521 -3.30 -28.41 -5.77
CA GLY A 521 -4.55 -28.15 -5.04
C GLY A 521 -5.20 -26.82 -5.43
N ASN A 522 -4.43 -25.82 -5.86
CA ASN A 522 -4.95 -24.52 -6.31
C ASN A 522 -5.69 -24.57 -7.66
N GLN A 523 -5.69 -25.70 -8.35
CA GLN A 523 -6.57 -25.93 -9.51
C GLN A 523 -8.03 -26.10 -9.07
N ASP A 524 -8.25 -26.66 -7.87
CA ASP A 524 -9.58 -26.94 -7.35
C ASP A 524 -10.03 -25.87 -6.35
N VAL A 525 -9.26 -25.66 -5.27
CA VAL A 525 -9.55 -24.67 -4.23
C VAL A 525 -8.42 -23.64 -4.21
N PRO A 526 -8.61 -22.44 -4.78
CA PRO A 526 -7.56 -21.44 -4.77
C PRO A 526 -7.23 -20.95 -3.36
N VAL A 527 -5.98 -21.14 -2.92
CA VAL A 527 -5.44 -20.55 -1.69
C VAL A 527 -4.29 -19.63 -2.04
N VAL A 528 -4.33 -18.38 -1.55
CA VAL A 528 -3.27 -17.39 -1.77
C VAL A 528 -2.40 -17.28 -0.52
N ILE A 529 -1.08 -17.33 -0.66
CA ILE A 529 -0.12 -17.29 0.46
C ILE A 529 0.64 -15.97 0.45
N PHE A 530 0.38 -15.15 1.45
CA PHE A 530 1.13 -13.92 1.73
C PHE A 530 2.21 -14.22 2.75
N CYS A 531 3.45 -13.94 2.39
CA CYS A 531 4.61 -14.15 3.24
C CYS A 531 5.13 -12.80 3.76
N VAL A 532 5.41 -12.74 5.05
CA VAL A 532 5.97 -11.58 5.73
C VAL A 532 7.36 -11.95 6.23
N ALA A 533 8.37 -11.50 5.51
CA ALA A 533 9.77 -11.64 5.88
C ALA A 533 10.12 -10.58 6.92
N TYR A 534 10.43 -11.03 8.13
CA TYR A 534 10.74 -10.16 9.25
C TYR A 534 12.26 -10.03 9.46
N GLY A 535 12.79 -8.82 9.33
CA GLY A 535 14.23 -8.57 9.49
C GLY A 535 15.08 -9.04 8.31
N SER A 536 16.40 -8.84 8.40
CA SER A 536 17.36 -9.16 7.34
C SER A 536 17.72 -10.65 7.24
N ASP A 537 17.41 -11.42 8.28
CA ASP A 537 17.84 -12.82 8.39
C ASP A 537 16.83 -13.81 7.77
N ALA A 538 15.63 -13.33 7.45
CA ALA A 538 14.56 -14.10 6.83
C ALA A 538 15.00 -14.65 5.46
N ASP A 539 14.63 -15.90 5.18
CA ASP A 539 14.91 -16.55 3.90
C ASP A 539 13.95 -16.08 2.82
N TYR A 540 14.29 -14.96 2.18
CA TYR A 540 13.43 -14.31 1.19
C TYR A 540 13.19 -15.19 -0.05
N GLU A 541 14.19 -15.95 -0.48
CA GLU A 541 14.08 -16.81 -1.67
C GLU A 541 13.12 -17.98 -1.42
N LEU A 542 13.18 -18.58 -0.23
CA LEU A 542 12.23 -19.60 0.20
C LEU A 542 10.80 -19.04 0.29
N LEU A 543 10.63 -17.87 0.90
CA LEU A 543 9.32 -17.22 1.02
C LEU A 543 8.75 -16.84 -0.34
N GLN A 544 9.59 -16.36 -1.26
CA GLN A 544 9.17 -16.02 -2.62
C GLN A 544 8.69 -17.26 -3.36
N SER A 545 9.42 -18.37 -3.24
CA SER A 545 9.03 -19.64 -3.85
C SER A 545 7.67 -20.15 -3.34
N LEU A 546 7.36 -19.97 -2.05
CA LEU A 546 6.05 -20.33 -1.47
C LEU A 546 4.93 -19.42 -1.98
N ALA A 547 5.16 -18.11 -1.93
CA ALA A 547 4.22 -17.10 -2.39
C ALA A 547 3.88 -17.33 -3.87
N ASP A 548 4.89 -17.48 -4.74
CA ASP A 548 4.73 -17.68 -6.17
C ASP A 548 3.95 -18.95 -6.51
N ALA A 549 4.18 -20.04 -5.78
CA ALA A 549 3.46 -21.30 -5.99
C ALA A 549 1.93 -21.15 -5.80
N SER A 550 1.51 -20.18 -4.98
CA SER A 550 0.11 -19.89 -4.68
C SER A 550 -0.47 -18.71 -5.48
N GLY A 551 0.37 -17.94 -6.18
CA GLY A 551 0.00 -16.63 -6.73
C GLY A 551 -0.09 -15.52 -5.67
N GLY A 552 0.47 -15.73 -4.49
CA GLY A 552 0.60 -14.73 -3.41
C GLY A 552 1.88 -13.91 -3.52
N GLN A 553 2.28 -13.24 -2.44
CA GLN A 553 3.41 -12.29 -2.44
C GLN A 553 4.23 -12.32 -1.17
N VAL A 554 5.49 -11.88 -1.28
CA VAL A 554 6.35 -11.61 -0.13
C VAL A 554 6.41 -10.12 0.14
N ARG A 555 6.32 -9.75 1.41
CA ARG A 555 6.57 -8.39 1.89
C ARG A 555 7.71 -8.42 2.90
N GLN A 556 8.65 -7.49 2.74
CA GLN A 556 9.73 -7.32 3.71
C GLN A 556 9.28 -6.32 4.78
N GLY A 557 9.34 -6.73 6.05
CA GLY A 557 9.06 -5.88 7.20
C GLY A 557 10.30 -5.72 8.07
N THR A 558 10.44 -4.54 8.67
CA THR A 558 11.32 -4.32 9.83
C THR A 558 10.49 -4.39 11.11
N THR A 559 11.17 -4.35 12.26
CA THR A 559 10.54 -4.09 13.58
C THR A 559 9.59 -2.89 13.55
N GLU A 560 9.93 -1.87 12.77
CA GLU A 560 9.20 -0.60 12.70
C GLU A 560 8.03 -0.66 11.71
N THR A 561 8.17 -1.36 10.58
CA THR A 561 7.17 -1.35 9.49
C THR A 561 6.17 -2.52 9.55
N ILE A 562 6.39 -3.52 10.41
CA ILE A 562 5.56 -4.72 10.46
C ILE A 562 4.08 -4.42 10.72
N ARG A 563 3.80 -3.40 11.55
CA ARG A 563 2.42 -3.01 11.86
C ARG A 563 1.70 -2.48 10.63
N ASP A 564 2.37 -1.69 9.79
CA ASP A 564 1.78 -1.11 8.60
C ASP A 564 1.59 -2.16 7.50
N LEU A 565 2.54 -3.09 7.38
CA LEU A 565 2.41 -4.27 6.52
C LEU A 565 1.17 -5.09 6.90
N TYR A 566 0.91 -5.26 8.19
CA TYR A 566 -0.30 -5.93 8.67
C TYR A 566 -1.59 -5.17 8.38
N LYS A 567 -1.59 -3.84 8.46
CA LYS A 567 -2.74 -3.04 8.01
C LYS A 567 -3.00 -3.20 6.51
N ILE A 568 -1.93 -3.25 5.70
CA ILE A 568 -2.03 -3.50 4.27
C ILE A 568 -2.66 -4.87 4.04
N LEU A 569 -2.14 -5.92 4.68
CA LEU A 569 -2.67 -7.28 4.54
C LEU A 569 -4.11 -7.39 5.06
N SER A 570 -4.50 -6.67 6.13
CA SER A 570 -5.90 -6.69 6.59
C SER A 570 -6.85 -6.08 5.57
N SER A 571 -6.39 -5.18 4.70
CA SER A 571 -7.22 -4.62 3.63
C SER A 571 -7.53 -5.62 2.50
N TYR A 572 -6.88 -6.79 2.52
CA TYR A 572 -7.14 -7.88 1.58
C TYR A 572 -8.39 -8.68 2.00
N PHE A 573 -8.81 -8.50 3.24
CA PHE A 573 -9.82 -9.30 3.94
C PHE A 573 -10.96 -8.39 4.42
#